data_AF-A0A841QF21-F1
#
_entry.id   AF-A0A841QF21-F1
#
_cell.length_a   1.000
_cell.length_b   1.000
_cell.length_c   1.000
_cell.angle_alpha   90.00
_cell.angle_beta   90.00
_cell.angle_gamma   90.00
#
_symmetry.space_group_name_H-M   'P 1'
#
loop_
_entity.id
_entity.type
_entity.pdbx_description
1 polymer ?
#
loop_
_entity_poly.entity_id
_entity_poly.type
_entity_poly.pdbx_seq_one_letter_code
_entity_poly.pdbx_strand_id
1 'polypeptide(L)'
;MTNAEPSQRAFKTAWFARAARKARIKDDELCKAIREVMKGQAVDLGGGVFKKRLNKNLHRSIILAKGGRYWIYAYLFAKKDRDNIDSDELEDFRTLAKAYAVLTGEQVERLLKDRDLTEICHGDEEKK
;
A
#
# COMPACT_ATOMS: atom_id res chain seq x y z
N MET A 1 -29.60 -0.46 10.80
CA MET A 1 -28.22 -0.03 11.15
C MET A 1 -27.31 -0.76 10.19
N THR A 2 -26.85 -0.10 9.13
CA THR A 2 -26.00 -0.71 8.11
C THR A 2 -24.62 -0.95 8.72
N ASN A 3 -24.31 -2.21 9.01
CA ASN A 3 -22.92 -2.66 9.21
C ASN A 3 -22.22 -2.50 7.86
N ALA A 4 -21.68 -1.31 7.60
CA ALA A 4 -20.64 -1.14 6.62
C ALA A 4 -19.39 -1.79 7.21
N GLU A 5 -19.13 -3.04 6.82
CA GLU A 5 -17.78 -3.62 6.92
C GLU A 5 -16.79 -2.54 6.44
N PRO A 6 -15.70 -2.24 7.17
CA PRO A 6 -14.80 -1.17 6.77
C PRO A 6 -14.22 -1.52 5.40
N SER A 7 -14.72 -0.85 4.36
CA SER A 7 -14.23 -0.99 3.01
C SER A 7 -12.74 -0.70 3.04
N GLN A 8 -11.94 -1.73 2.81
CA GLN A 8 -10.48 -1.63 2.96
C GLN A 8 -9.96 -0.80 1.79
N ARG A 9 -9.63 0.46 2.07
CA ARG A 9 -9.20 1.45 1.08
C ARG A 9 -7.72 1.25 0.76
N ALA A 10 -7.39 1.14 -0.52
CA ALA A 10 -6.01 1.04 -0.96
C ALA A 10 -5.55 2.31 -1.66
N PHE A 11 -4.35 2.75 -1.30
CA PHE A 11 -3.73 3.97 -1.80
C PHE A 11 -2.29 3.73 -2.25
N LYS A 12 -1.79 4.67 -3.01
CA LYS A 12 -0.37 4.84 -3.32
C LYS A 12 0.06 6.27 -3.01
N THR A 13 1.27 6.44 -2.49
CA THR A 13 1.84 7.77 -2.31
C THR A 13 2.18 8.40 -3.66
N ALA A 14 2.29 9.74 -3.71
CA ALA A 14 2.71 10.46 -4.92
C ALA A 14 4.08 9.98 -5.45
N TRP A 15 5.00 9.63 -4.54
CA TRP A 15 6.27 9.03 -4.91
C TRP A 15 6.07 7.64 -5.54
N PHE A 16 5.29 6.78 -4.89
CA PHE A 16 5.04 5.42 -5.39
C PHE A 16 4.33 5.46 -6.75
N ALA A 17 3.36 6.34 -6.95
CA ALA A 17 2.66 6.50 -8.22
C ALA A 17 3.63 6.80 -9.37
N ARG A 18 4.61 7.68 -9.14
CA ARG A 18 5.66 7.99 -10.12
C ARG A 18 6.57 6.78 -10.38
N ALA A 19 6.96 6.05 -9.33
CA ALA A 19 7.80 4.85 -9.45
C ALA A 19 7.07 3.72 -10.19
N ALA A 20 5.83 3.42 -9.83
CA ALA A 20 4.99 2.40 -10.46
C ALA A 20 4.75 2.69 -11.94
N ARG A 21 4.47 3.96 -12.29
CA ARG A 21 4.35 4.39 -13.70
C ARG A 21 5.62 4.11 -14.50
N LYS A 22 6.81 4.42 -13.95
CA LYS A 22 8.10 4.11 -14.61
C LYS A 22 8.31 2.61 -14.77
N ALA A 23 7.91 1.83 -13.77
CA ALA A 23 7.96 0.36 -13.80
C ALA A 23 6.84 -0.29 -14.64
N ARG A 24 5.93 0.50 -15.23
CA ARG A 24 4.74 0.07 -15.98
C ARG A 24 3.81 -0.86 -15.18
N ILE A 25 3.77 -0.66 -13.86
CA ILE A 25 2.85 -1.36 -12.96
C ILE A 25 1.54 -0.59 -12.94
N LYS A 26 0.46 -1.25 -13.35
CA LYS A 26 -0.87 -0.65 -13.45
C LYS A 26 -1.65 -0.80 -12.16
N ASP A 27 -2.67 0.04 -11.98
CA ASP A 27 -3.46 0.05 -10.75
C ASP A 27 -4.26 -1.25 -10.56
N ASP A 28 -4.75 -1.90 -11.62
CA ASP A 28 -5.41 -3.21 -11.53
C ASP A 28 -4.49 -4.30 -10.94
N GLU A 29 -3.20 -4.28 -11.30
CA GLU A 29 -2.19 -5.17 -10.72
C GLU A 29 -1.97 -4.86 -9.24
N LEU A 30 -1.89 -3.58 -8.86
CA LEU A 30 -1.73 -3.15 -7.47
C LEU A 30 -2.94 -3.55 -6.62
N CYS A 31 -4.16 -3.33 -7.12
CA CYS A 31 -5.39 -3.73 -6.43
C CYS A 31 -5.45 -5.24 -6.21
N LYS A 32 -5.10 -6.03 -7.23
CA LYS A 32 -4.97 -7.49 -7.08
C LYS A 32 -3.93 -7.85 -6.02
N ALA A 33 -2.76 -7.20 -6.05
CA ALA A 33 -1.69 -7.47 -5.10
C ALA A 33 -2.08 -7.14 -3.65
N ILE A 34 -2.88 -6.11 -3.40
CA ILE A 34 -3.45 -5.82 -2.07
C ILE A 34 -4.37 -6.95 -1.60
N ARG A 35 -5.28 -7.43 -2.44
CA ARG A 35 -6.15 -8.58 -2.09
C ARG A 35 -5.33 -9.84 -1.76
N GLU A 36 -4.22 -10.05 -2.46
CA GLU A 36 -3.29 -11.13 -2.15
C GLU A 36 -2.59 -10.90 -0.79
N VAL A 37 -2.16 -9.68 -0.49
CA VAL A 37 -1.55 -9.34 0.81
C VAL A 37 -2.53 -9.58 1.96
N MET A 38 -3.80 -9.19 1.80
CA MET A 38 -4.87 -9.45 2.77
C MET A 38 -5.09 -10.95 3.03
N LYS A 39 -4.85 -11.79 2.02
CA LYS A 39 -4.89 -13.27 2.14
C LYS A 39 -3.59 -13.87 2.72
N GLY A 40 -2.67 -13.05 3.22
CA GLY A 40 -1.38 -13.49 3.75
C GLY A 40 -0.34 -13.82 2.68
N GLN A 41 -0.57 -13.48 1.41
CA GLN A 41 0.38 -13.75 0.31
C GLN A 41 1.40 -12.62 0.14
N ALA A 42 2.02 -12.22 1.25
CA ALA A 42 3.10 -11.26 1.32
C ALA A 42 4.04 -11.63 2.47
N VAL A 43 5.24 -11.06 2.47
CA VAL A 43 6.15 -11.21 3.61
C VAL A 43 5.77 -10.13 4.63
N ASP A 44 5.29 -10.55 5.80
CA ASP A 44 5.10 -9.64 6.93
C ASP A 44 6.47 -9.29 7.53
N LEU A 45 6.79 -7.99 7.55
CA LEU A 45 8.02 -7.45 8.12
C LEU A 45 7.80 -6.94 9.56
N GLY A 46 6.60 -7.12 10.11
CA GLY A 46 6.20 -6.70 11.44
C GLY A 46 5.78 -5.23 11.52
N GLY A 47 4.99 -4.90 12.54
CA GLY A 47 4.57 -3.52 12.82
C GLY A 47 3.55 -2.95 11.82
N GLY A 48 2.91 -3.79 11.00
CA GLY A 48 1.99 -3.37 9.94
C GLY A 48 2.69 -2.98 8.64
N VAL A 49 3.90 -3.49 8.42
CA VAL A 49 4.69 -3.30 7.19
C VAL A 49 4.79 -4.63 6.45
N PHE A 50 4.44 -4.64 5.17
CA PHE A 50 4.45 -5.84 4.33
C PHE A 50 5.33 -5.63 3.11
N LYS A 51 6.08 -6.67 2.72
CA LYS A 51 6.84 -6.73 1.47
C LYS A 51 6.10 -7.60 0.46
N LYS A 52 5.71 -7.01 -0.68
CA LYS A 52 5.02 -7.68 -1.78
C LYS A 52 5.86 -7.67 -3.05
N ARG A 53 5.93 -8.82 -3.74
CA ARG A 53 6.54 -8.95 -5.06
C ARG A 53 5.53 -8.51 -6.12
N LEU A 54 5.96 -7.66 -7.04
CA LEU A 54 5.14 -7.11 -8.13
C LEU A 54 5.84 -7.32 -9.49
N ASN A 55 5.10 -7.07 -10.57
CA ASN A 55 5.58 -7.04 -11.95
C ASN A 55 6.36 -8.31 -12.31
N LYS A 56 5.69 -9.47 -12.23
CA LYS A 56 6.30 -10.79 -12.47
C LYS A 56 7.59 -11.02 -11.66
N ASN A 57 7.58 -10.62 -10.39
CA ASN A 57 8.73 -10.72 -9.47
C ASN A 57 9.96 -9.88 -9.90
N LEU A 58 9.79 -8.86 -10.75
CA LEU A 58 10.84 -7.91 -11.10
C LEU A 58 10.98 -6.79 -10.06
N HIS A 59 9.91 -6.48 -9.32
CA HIS A 59 9.89 -5.39 -8.35
C HIS A 59 9.45 -5.87 -6.96
N ARG A 60 9.87 -5.15 -5.93
CA ARG A 60 9.46 -5.33 -4.54
C ARG A 60 8.83 -4.04 -4.07
N SER A 61 7.74 -4.17 -3.36
CA SER A 61 6.97 -3.06 -2.83
C SER A 61 6.83 -3.17 -1.32
N ILE A 62 6.87 -2.02 -0.65
CA ILE A 62 6.53 -1.88 0.76
C ILE A 62 5.10 -1.33 0.87
N ILE A 63 4.28 -2.05 1.62
CA ILE A 63 2.88 -1.72 1.90
C ILE A 63 2.74 -1.48 3.39
N LEU A 64 2.11 -0.37 3.75
CA LEU A 64 1.78 0.00 5.14
C LEU A 64 0.30 -0.28 5.37
N ALA A 65 -0.02 -1.14 6.34
CA ALA A 65 -1.38 -1.56 6.61
C ALA A 65 -1.65 -1.78 8.10
N LYS A 66 -1.08 -0.91 8.95
CA LYS A 66 -1.33 -0.97 10.39
C LYS A 66 -2.79 -0.59 10.70
N GLY A 67 -3.47 -1.43 11.48
CA GLY A 67 -4.87 -1.25 11.84
C GLY A 67 -5.89 -1.70 10.78
N GLY A 68 -5.44 -2.21 9.63
CA GLY A 68 -6.30 -2.87 8.62
C GLY A 68 -7.27 -1.98 7.84
N ARG A 69 -7.40 -0.70 8.20
CA ARG A 69 -8.30 0.27 7.53
C ARG A 69 -7.74 0.84 6.23
N TYR A 70 -6.44 1.17 6.22
CA TYR A 70 -5.77 1.79 5.07
C TYR A 70 -4.61 0.95 4.60
N TRP A 71 -4.53 0.71 3.30
CA TRP A 71 -3.48 -0.07 2.66
C TRP A 71 -2.68 0.81 1.72
N ILE A 72 -1.47 1.19 2.12
CA ILE A 72 -0.73 2.26 1.44
C ILE A 72 0.55 1.72 0.84
N TYR A 73 0.65 1.78 -0.48
CA TYR A 73 1.90 1.58 -1.21
C TYR A 73 2.85 2.75 -0.97
N ALA A 74 3.90 2.51 -0.17
CA ALA A 74 4.84 3.54 0.26
C ALA A 74 6.12 3.57 -0.58
N TYR A 75 6.67 2.40 -0.94
CA TYR A 75 7.97 2.30 -1.60
C TYR A 75 8.05 1.16 -2.62
N LEU A 76 8.87 1.31 -3.66
CA LEU A 76 9.04 0.38 -4.78
C LEU A 76 10.50 0.34 -5.23
N PHE A 77 11.09 -0.85 -5.33
CA PHE A 77 12.46 -1.04 -5.83
C PHE A 77 12.55 -2.26 -6.73
N ALA A 78 13.46 -2.23 -7.71
CA ALA A 78 13.68 -3.37 -8.60
C ALA A 78 14.54 -4.44 -7.91
N LYS A 79 14.27 -5.72 -8.22
CA LYS A 79 15.05 -6.86 -7.72
C LYS A 79 16.56 -6.69 -7.91
N LYS A 80 16.93 -6.20 -9.09
CA LYS A 80 18.32 -6.04 -9.52
C LYS A 80 19.06 -4.94 -8.75
N ASP A 81 18.31 -3.97 -8.21
CA ASP A 81 18.90 -2.83 -7.51
C ASP A 81 19.03 -3.14 -6.02
N ARG A 82 18.09 -3.93 -5.46
CA ARG A 82 18.07 -4.29 -4.05
C ARG A 82 17.20 -5.51 -3.77
N ASP A 83 17.61 -6.38 -2.85
CA ASP A 83 16.83 -7.58 -2.48
C ASP A 83 16.12 -7.46 -1.11
N ASN A 84 16.69 -6.71 -0.16
CA ASN A 84 16.14 -6.49 1.18
C ASN A 84 16.25 -5.01 1.61
N ILE A 85 15.28 -4.55 2.41
CA ILE A 85 15.39 -3.31 3.18
C ILE A 85 16.21 -3.59 4.45
N ASP A 86 16.97 -2.60 4.92
CA ASP A 86 17.73 -2.73 6.16
C ASP A 86 16.85 -2.48 7.40
N SER A 87 17.42 -2.65 8.59
CA SER A 87 16.71 -2.50 9.87
C SER A 87 16.22 -1.08 10.11
N ASP A 88 17.03 -0.09 9.71
CA ASP A 88 16.79 1.31 10.05
C ASP A 88 15.64 1.85 9.17
N GLU A 89 15.66 1.53 7.88
CA GLU A 89 14.56 1.81 6.97
C GLU A 89 13.27 1.10 7.38
N LEU A 90 13.37 -0.14 7.89
CA LEU A 90 12.19 -0.85 8.38
C LEU A 90 11.57 -0.14 9.59
N GLU A 91 12.36 0.40 10.51
CA GLU A 91 11.87 1.21 11.63
C GLU A 91 11.19 2.50 11.15
N ASP A 92 11.74 3.16 10.13
CA ASP A 92 11.10 4.32 9.49
C ASP A 92 9.74 3.94 8.89
N PHE A 93 9.65 2.82 8.17
CA PHE A 93 8.37 2.34 7.63
C PHE A 93 7.38 1.97 8.73
N ARG A 94 7.82 1.41 9.85
CA ARG A 94 6.96 1.09 11.00
C ARG A 94 6.42 2.36 11.66
N THR A 95 7.25 3.39 11.76
CA THR A 95 6.85 4.72 12.26
C THR A 95 5.82 5.35 11.33
N LEU A 96 6.07 5.30 10.02
CA LEU A 96 5.14 5.79 9.01
C LEU A 96 3.82 5.00 9.01
N ALA A 97 3.87 3.67 9.18
CA ALA A 97 2.67 2.85 9.31
C ALA A 97 1.81 3.23 10.52
N LYS A 98 2.43 3.56 11.67
CA LYS A 98 1.73 4.10 12.84
C LYS A 98 1.05 5.44 12.55
N ALA A 99 1.74 6.35 11.86
CA ALA A 99 1.18 7.65 11.51
C ALA A 99 -0.03 7.51 10.57
N TYR A 100 0.05 6.63 9.57
CA TYR A 100 -1.07 6.38 8.66
C TYR A 100 -2.26 5.68 9.35
N ALA A 101 -2.01 4.79 10.31
CA ALA A 101 -3.07 4.05 11.00
C ALA A 101 -4.03 4.94 11.79
N VAL A 102 -3.57 6.10 12.25
CA VAL A 102 -4.36 7.04 13.07
C VAL A 102 -5.00 8.16 12.25
N LEU A 103 -4.83 8.16 10.92
CA LEU A 103 -5.49 9.15 10.08
C LEU A 103 -7.02 9.02 10.17
N THR A 104 -7.67 10.17 10.23
CA THR A 104 -9.11 10.29 10.10
C THR A 104 -9.51 10.30 8.62
N GLY A 105 -10.79 10.01 8.33
CA GLY A 105 -11.31 10.13 6.98
C GLY A 105 -11.06 11.51 6.37
N GLU A 106 -11.30 12.58 7.14
CA GLU A 106 -11.06 13.97 6.68
C GLU A 106 -9.59 14.24 6.33
N GLN A 107 -8.66 13.70 7.11
CA GLN A 107 -7.23 13.81 6.81
C GLN A 107 -6.86 13.03 5.54
N VAL A 108 -7.44 11.85 5.33
CA VAL A 108 -7.22 11.08 4.09
C VAL A 108 -7.78 11.83 2.88
N GLU A 109 -8.98 12.39 2.97
CA GLU A 109 -9.56 13.21 1.90
C GLU A 109 -8.70 14.44 1.58
N ARG A 110 -8.08 15.05 2.59
CA ARG A 110 -7.11 16.12 2.38
C ARG A 110 -5.88 15.64 1.62
N LEU A 111 -5.29 14.51 2.00
CA LEU A 111 -4.14 13.93 1.29
C LEU A 111 -4.47 13.53 -0.16
N LEU A 112 -5.71 13.11 -0.43
CA LEU A 112 -6.20 12.86 -1.78
C LEU A 112 -6.32 14.16 -2.59
N LYS A 113 -6.90 15.21 -1.99
CA LYS A 113 -7.04 16.53 -2.62
C LYS A 113 -5.68 17.15 -2.94
N ASP A 114 -4.72 17.02 -2.03
CA ASP A 114 -3.35 17.53 -2.17
C ASP A 114 -2.49 16.63 -3.10
N ARG A 115 -3.04 15.49 -3.55
CA ARG A 115 -2.39 14.49 -4.41
C ARG A 115 -1.18 13.80 -3.78
N ASP A 116 -1.05 13.88 -2.46
CA ASP A 116 -0.05 13.14 -1.68
C ASP A 116 -0.39 11.64 -1.64
N LEU A 117 -1.69 11.33 -1.61
CA LEU A 117 -2.22 10.00 -1.83
C LEU A 117 -3.03 9.95 -3.11
N THR A 118 -3.05 8.78 -3.74
CA THR A 118 -3.97 8.42 -4.81
C THR A 118 -4.64 7.12 -4.44
N GLU A 119 -5.96 7.12 -4.41
CA GLU A 119 -6.75 5.92 -4.19
C GLU A 119 -6.80 5.06 -5.44
N ILE A 120 -6.65 3.75 -5.27
CA ILE A 120 -6.57 2.79 -6.39
C ILE A 120 -7.66 1.72 -6.34
N CYS A 121 -8.14 1.34 -5.17
CA CYS A 121 -9.36 0.53 -5.03
C CYS A 121 -10.02 0.72 -3.69
N HIS A 122 -11.34 0.56 -3.70
CA HIS A 122 -12.18 0.39 -2.53
C HIS A 122 -12.72 -1.05 -2.50
N GLY A 123 -13.03 -1.55 -1.30
CA GLY A 123 -13.60 -2.88 -1.08
C GLY A 123 -14.94 -3.15 -1.77
N ASP A 124 -15.56 -2.14 -2.42
CA ASP A 124 -16.93 -2.17 -2.96
C ASP A 124 -16.99 -2.07 -4.50
N GLU A 125 -16.00 -2.57 -5.23
CA GLU A 125 -16.15 -2.80 -6.68
C GLU A 125 -16.38 -4.29 -7.00
N GLU A 126 -17.51 -4.81 -6.54
CA GLU A 126 -18.26 -5.82 -7.29
C GLU A 126 -19.11 -5.09 -8.34
N LYS A 127 -18.50 -4.73 -9.48
CA LYS A 127 -19.28 -4.52 -10.69
C LYS A 127 -19.57 -5.88 -11.29
N LYS A 128 -20.81 -6.31 -11.03
CA LYS A 128 -21.64 -7.34 -11.66
C LYS A 128 -21.20 -7.79 -13.05
#